data_AF-A0A7S2NWI1-F1
#
_entry.id   AF-A0A7S2NWI1-F1
#
_cell.length_a   1.000
_cell.length_b   1.000
_cell.length_c   1.000
_cell.angle_alpha   90.00
_cell.angle_beta   90.00
_cell.angle_gamma   90.00
#
_symmetry.space_group_name_H-M   'P 1'
#
loop_
_entity.id
_entity.type
_entity.pdbx_description
1 polymer ?
#
loop_
_entity_poly.entity_id
_entity_poly.type
_entity_poly.pdbx_seq_one_letter_code
_entity_poly.pdbx_strand_id
1 'polypeptide(L)'
;AEAPSQKDFAIRFSQIKLTKEVLKWIKSSDEKYKSFFIRRIGQLAAGNRSRILKKSLTGCKMAIYESYLEQKSGQRILWTEFRENDARGILIWFVAKHKSVSRLIRLIDEAESRTNRRRLTPASCLFE
;
A
#
# COMPACT_ATOMS: atom_id res chain seq x y z
N ALA A 1 5.38 -16.19 22.87
CA ALA A 1 4.44 -15.43 22.01
C ALA A 1 4.13 -16.30 20.82
N GLU A 2 2.89 -16.76 20.71
CA GLU A 2 2.43 -17.60 19.61
C GLU A 2 2.50 -16.80 18.29
N ALA A 3 3.05 -17.39 17.23
CA ALA A 3 3.14 -16.70 15.95
C ALA A 3 1.71 -16.51 15.39
N PRO A 4 1.35 -15.30 14.90
CA PRO A 4 0.01 -15.05 14.39
C PRO A 4 -0.36 -16.04 13.28
N SER A 5 -1.57 -16.59 13.33
CA SER A 5 -2.03 -17.62 12.40
C SER A 5 -2.25 -17.05 10.99
N GLN A 6 -2.20 -17.89 9.96
CA GLN A 6 -2.48 -17.48 8.56
C GLN A 6 -3.86 -16.83 8.41
N LYS A 7 -4.85 -17.21 9.23
CA LYS A 7 -6.18 -16.59 9.28
C LYS A 7 -6.13 -15.16 9.84
N ASP A 8 -5.30 -14.91 10.86
CA ASP A 8 -5.13 -13.56 11.42
C ASP A 8 -4.48 -12.62 10.41
N PHE A 9 -3.54 -13.14 9.60
CA PHE A 9 -2.98 -12.39 8.48
C PHE A 9 -4.03 -12.10 7.41
N ALA A 10 -4.81 -13.09 6.98
CA ALA A 10 -5.86 -12.87 5.98
C ALA A 10 -6.88 -11.80 6.42
N ILE A 11 -7.34 -11.84 7.68
CA ILE A 11 -8.27 -10.84 8.23
C ILE A 11 -7.63 -9.45 8.26
N ARG A 12 -6.40 -9.33 8.74
CA ARG A 12 -5.69 -8.03 8.80
C ARG A 12 -5.47 -7.42 7.42
N PHE A 13 -5.20 -8.26 6.41
CA PHE A 13 -4.90 -7.80 5.06
C PHE A 13 -6.15 -7.58 4.20
N SER A 14 -7.34 -8.01 4.66
CA SER A 14 -8.62 -7.75 3.97
C SER A 14 -8.96 -6.26 3.87
N GLN A 15 -8.48 -5.46 4.84
CA GLN A 15 -8.61 -3.99 4.88
C GLN A 15 -7.67 -3.29 3.90
N ILE A 16 -6.74 -4.02 3.27
CA ILE A 16 -5.78 -3.50 2.30
C ILE A 16 -6.19 -3.92 0.90
N LYS A 17 -6.29 -2.95 0.00
CA LYS A 17 -6.54 -3.15 -1.42
C LYS A 17 -5.32 -2.76 -2.23
N LEU A 18 -5.09 -3.50 -3.31
CA LEU A 18 -3.96 -3.35 -4.22
C LEU A 18 -4.45 -2.99 -5.62
N THR A 19 -3.73 -2.09 -6.29
CA THR A 19 -3.93 -1.85 -7.72
C THR A 19 -3.21 -2.90 -8.58
N LYS A 20 -3.59 -2.98 -9.85
CA LYS A 20 -2.90 -3.81 -10.85
C LYS A 20 -1.40 -3.51 -10.95
N GLU A 21 -0.99 -2.26 -10.75
CA GLU A 21 0.41 -1.85 -10.83
C GLU A 21 1.23 -2.41 -9.66
N VAL A 22 0.64 -2.51 -8.47
CA VAL A 22 1.28 -3.20 -7.33
C VAL A 22 1.42 -4.69 -7.62
N LEU A 23 0.39 -5.34 -8.16
CA LEU A 23 0.46 -6.76 -8.52
C LEU A 23 1.55 -7.04 -9.56
N LYS A 24 1.70 -6.17 -10.57
CA LYS A 24 2.82 -6.26 -11.53
C LYS A 24 4.17 -6.13 -10.84
N TRP A 25 4.31 -5.15 -9.95
CA TRP A 25 5.54 -4.95 -9.18
C TRP A 25 5.88 -6.19 -8.33
N ILE A 26 4.89 -6.79 -7.65
CA ILE A 26 5.07 -8.02 -6.87
C ILE A 26 5.58 -9.15 -7.77
N LYS A 27 5.00 -9.34 -8.96
CA LYS A 27 5.40 -10.41 -9.89
C LYS A 27 6.85 -10.28 -10.36
N SER A 28 7.34 -9.06 -10.56
CA SER A 28 8.70 -8.80 -11.08
C SER A 28 9.77 -8.55 -10.01
N SER A 29 9.39 -8.39 -8.75
CA SER A 29 10.32 -8.07 -7.67
C SER A 29 11.04 -9.30 -7.14
N ASP A 30 12.20 -9.10 -6.52
CA ASP A 30 12.90 -10.17 -5.81
C ASP A 30 12.17 -10.54 -4.50
N GLU A 31 12.45 -11.72 -3.96
CA GLU A 31 11.82 -12.20 -2.73
C GLU A 31 12.13 -11.30 -1.53
N LYS A 32 13.31 -10.69 -1.52
CA LYS A 32 13.72 -9.75 -0.48
C LYS A 32 12.78 -8.54 -0.42
N TYR A 33 12.54 -7.83 -1.53
CA TYR A 33 11.65 -6.67 -1.53
C TYR A 33 10.19 -7.08 -1.34
N LYS A 34 9.76 -8.26 -1.81
CA LYS A 34 8.42 -8.80 -1.48
C LYS A 34 8.25 -8.98 0.03
N SER A 35 9.22 -9.59 0.72
CA SER A 35 9.15 -9.79 2.17
C SER A 35 9.08 -8.45 2.93
N PHE A 36 9.85 -7.44 2.49
CA PHE A 36 9.78 -6.10 3.05
C PHE A 36 8.43 -5.44 2.81
N PHE A 37 7.85 -5.64 1.63
CA PHE A 37 6.55 -5.11 1.28
C PHE A 37 5.47 -5.71 2.19
N ILE A 38 5.40 -7.04 2.27
CA ILE A 38 4.46 -7.76 3.15
C ILE A 38 4.57 -7.29 4.60
N ARG A 39 5.79 -7.23 5.14
CA ARG A 39 6.02 -6.72 6.50
C ARG A 39 5.50 -5.29 6.68
N ARG A 40 5.72 -4.43 5.69
CA ARG A 40 5.33 -3.02 5.75
C ARG A 40 3.83 -2.83 5.68
N ILE A 41 3.14 -3.51 4.76
CA ILE A 41 1.68 -3.42 4.68
C ILE A 41 1.01 -4.10 5.88
N GLY A 42 1.62 -5.14 6.47
CA GLY A 42 1.17 -5.70 7.75
C GLY A 42 1.26 -4.71 8.91
N GLN A 43 2.32 -3.90 8.99
CA GLN A 43 2.42 -2.81 9.97
C GLN A 43 1.33 -1.75 9.75
N LEU A 44 1.02 -1.41 8.50
CA LEU A 44 -0.06 -0.48 8.18
C LEU A 44 -1.44 -1.04 8.53
N ALA A 45 -1.70 -2.32 8.24
CA ALA A 45 -2.93 -3.02 8.62
C ALA A 45 -3.14 -3.04 10.14
N ALA A 46 -2.07 -3.20 10.92
CA ALA A 46 -2.10 -3.16 12.37
C ALA A 46 -2.30 -1.76 12.97
N GLY A 47 -2.54 -0.73 12.14
CA GLY A 47 -2.77 0.63 12.62
C GLY A 47 -1.49 1.40 12.98
N ASN A 48 -0.29 0.90 12.65
CA ASN A 48 0.94 1.65 12.91
C ASN A 48 1.03 2.86 11.96
N ARG A 49 1.24 4.05 12.52
CA ARG A 49 1.26 5.32 11.81
C ARG A 49 2.53 6.13 12.11
N SER A 50 3.63 5.48 12.50
CA SER A 50 4.91 6.16 12.71
C SER A 50 5.35 6.96 11.48
N ARG A 51 6.20 7.98 11.67
CA ARG A 51 6.64 8.90 10.60
C ARG A 51 7.28 8.18 9.39
N ILE A 52 7.92 7.04 9.62
CA ILE A 52 8.53 6.20 8.55
C ILE A 52 7.45 5.49 7.72
N LEU A 53 6.28 5.26 8.31
CA LEU A 53 5.15 4.54 7.72
C LEU A 53 4.09 5.47 7.13
N LYS A 54 3.87 6.65 7.70
CA LYS A 54 2.88 7.61 7.21
C LYS A 54 3.49 8.99 7.13
N LYS A 55 4.18 9.27 6.02
CA LYS A 55 4.56 10.63 5.66
C LYS A 55 3.54 11.17 4.66
N SER A 56 2.89 12.29 5.01
CA SER A 56 1.98 12.97 4.09
C SER A 56 2.77 13.59 2.95
N LEU A 57 2.28 13.40 1.72
CA LEU A 57 2.79 14.11 0.55
C LEU A 57 2.04 15.45 0.43
N THR A 58 2.75 16.47 -0.04
CA THR A 58 2.22 17.82 -0.24
C THR A 58 1.94 18.08 -1.71
N GLY A 59 1.09 19.06 -2.02
CA GLY A 59 0.74 19.42 -3.41
C GLY A 59 -0.13 18.38 -4.14
N CYS A 60 -0.77 17.47 -3.39
CA CYS A 60 -1.72 16.49 -3.91
C CYS A 60 -3.16 17.02 -3.73
N LYS A 61 -4.08 16.64 -4.61
CA LYS A 61 -5.51 16.98 -4.48
C LYS A 61 -6.17 16.19 -3.37
N MET A 62 -5.78 14.92 -3.23
CA MET A 62 -6.23 14.06 -2.14
C MET A 62 -5.11 13.76 -1.13
N ALA A 63 -5.50 13.21 0.03
CA ALA A 63 -4.54 12.79 1.05
C ALA A 63 -3.78 11.53 0.59
N ILE A 64 -2.57 11.75 0.06
CA ILE A 64 -1.64 10.68 -0.34
C ILE A 64 -0.52 10.58 0.70
N TYR A 65 -0.21 9.34 1.07
CA TYR A 65 0.84 9.01 2.02
C TYR A 65 1.95 8.20 1.35
N GLU A 66 3.18 8.39 1.82
CA GLU A 66 4.30 7.52 1.52
C GLU A 66 4.78 6.76 2.77
N SER A 67 5.12 5.48 2.56
CA SER A 67 5.89 4.68 3.51
C SER A 67 7.22 4.29 2.89
N TYR A 68 8.28 4.27 3.69
CA TYR A 68 9.53 3.66 3.24
C TYR A 68 9.34 2.15 3.14
N LEU A 69 9.59 1.57 1.96
CA LEU A 69 9.70 0.12 1.84
C LEU A 69 10.97 -0.32 2.59
N GLU A 70 12.09 0.28 2.19
CA GLU A 70 13.41 0.11 2.77
C GLU A 70 14.21 1.40 2.55
N GLN A 71 15.03 1.81 3.53
CA GLN A 71 15.65 3.14 3.52
C GLN A 71 16.77 3.27 2.49
N LYS A 72 17.62 2.25 2.31
CA LYS A 72 18.81 2.33 1.45
C LYS A 72 18.46 2.31 -0.04
N SER A 73 17.49 1.50 -0.45
CA SER A 73 17.02 1.38 -1.84
C SER A 73 16.21 2.59 -2.32
N GLY A 74 15.74 3.43 -1.39
CA GLY A 74 14.93 4.59 -1.71
C GLY A 74 13.53 4.25 -2.27
N GLN A 75 13.09 3.00 -2.11
CA GLN A 75 11.75 2.58 -2.51
C GLN A 75 10.69 3.06 -1.51
N ARG A 76 9.53 3.43 -2.05
CA ARG A 76 8.37 3.98 -1.34
C ARG A 76 7.13 3.21 -1.72
N ILE A 77 6.25 3.02 -0.75
CA ILE A 77 4.88 2.57 -0.95
C ILE A 77 4.01 3.81 -0.96
N LEU A 78 3.27 4.04 -2.04
CA LEU A 78 2.32 5.14 -2.17
C LEU A 78 0.92 4.61 -1.92
N TRP A 79 0.21 5.24 -0.98
CA TRP A 79 -1.08 4.74 -0.53
C TRP A 79 -2.01 5.86 -0.05
N THR A 80 -3.31 5.56 -0.04
CA THR A 80 -4.36 6.46 0.46
C THR A 80 -5.23 5.70 1.46
N GLU A 81 -5.91 6.43 2.35
CA GLU A 81 -6.98 5.87 3.16
C GLU A 81 -8.29 5.93 2.36
N PHE A 82 -9.14 4.92 2.49
CA PHE A 82 -10.50 4.93 1.95
C PHE A 82 -11.48 4.45 3.01
N ARG A 83 -12.78 4.74 2.81
CA ARG A 83 -13.86 4.18 3.61
C ARG A 83 -14.72 3.27 2.75
N GLU A 84 -15.07 2.12 3.28
CA GLU A 84 -15.99 1.16 2.67
C GLU A 84 -16.86 0.56 3.78
N ASN A 85 -18.19 0.71 3.67
CA ASN A 85 -19.15 0.24 4.69
C ASN A 85 -18.76 0.65 6.12
N ASP A 86 -18.43 1.93 6.30
CA ASP A 86 -17.94 2.55 7.56
C ASP A 86 -16.61 2.02 8.12
N ALA A 87 -16.01 1.01 7.49
CA ALA A 87 -14.67 0.54 7.81
C ALA A 87 -13.60 1.38 7.10
N ARG A 88 -12.48 1.64 7.78
CA ARG A 88 -11.31 2.33 7.20
C ARG A 88 -10.38 1.33 6.55
N GLY A 89 -10.21 1.45 5.22
CA GLY A 89 -9.27 0.65 4.45
C GLY A 89 -8.06 1.45 3.96
N ILE A 90 -7.08 0.73 3.43
CA ILE A 90 -5.87 1.30 2.80
C ILE A 90 -5.78 0.82 1.36
N LEU A 91 -5.67 1.76 0.41
CA LEU A 91 -5.43 1.45 -0.99
C LEU A 91 -3.96 1.71 -1.32
N ILE A 92 -3.23 0.66 -1.68
CA ILE A 92 -1.86 0.75 -2.17
C ILE A 92 -1.88 0.97 -3.68
N TRP A 93 -1.37 2.13 -4.09
CA TRP A 93 -1.37 2.55 -5.49
C TRP A 93 -0.14 2.06 -6.25
N PHE A 94 1.05 2.24 -5.66
CA PHE A 94 2.32 1.95 -6.31
C PHE A 94 3.41 1.57 -5.29
N VAL A 95 4.40 0.80 -5.75
CA VAL A 95 5.70 0.67 -5.10
C VAL A 95 6.76 1.16 -6.08
N ALA A 96 7.52 2.19 -5.70
CA ALA A 96 8.41 2.88 -6.63
C ALA A 96 9.59 3.57 -5.95
N LYS A 97 10.64 3.88 -6.73
CA LYS A 97 11.76 4.71 -6.26
C LYS A 97 11.31 6.16 -6.03
N HIS A 98 11.93 6.84 -5.07
CA HIS A 98 11.66 8.25 -4.73
C HIS A 98 11.58 9.19 -5.95
N LYS A 99 12.48 9.03 -6.93
CA LYS A 99 12.50 9.85 -8.16
C LYS A 99 11.20 9.82 -8.98
N SER A 100 10.39 8.78 -8.82
CA SER A 100 9.14 8.62 -9.57
C SER A 100 7.92 9.10 -8.78
N VAL A 101 8.05 9.44 -7.50
CA VAL A 101 6.93 9.78 -6.61
C VAL A 101 6.14 10.98 -7.15
N SER A 102 6.81 12.07 -7.53
CA SER A 102 6.13 13.29 -8.03
C SER A 102 5.28 13.06 -9.27
N ARG A 103 5.66 12.11 -10.14
CA ARG A 103 4.84 11.72 -11.30
C ARG A 103 3.67 10.84 -10.87
N LEU A 104 3.90 9.91 -9.97
CA LEU A 104 2.89 8.96 -9.52
C LEU A 104 1.79 9.63 -8.69
N ILE A 105 2.10 10.64 -7.88
CA ILE A 105 1.06 11.40 -7.14
C ILE A 105 0.05 12.06 -8.09
N ARG A 106 0.52 12.61 -9.22
CA ARG A 106 -0.36 13.22 -10.23
C ARG A 106 -1.29 12.17 -10.85
N LEU A 107 -0.76 10.97 -11.12
CA LEU A 107 -1.57 9.85 -11.62
C LEU A 107 -2.59 9.35 -10.60
N ILE A 108 -2.29 9.42 -9.30
CA ILE A 108 -3.25 9.08 -8.24
C ILE A 108 -4.37 10.12 -8.21
N ASP A 109 -4.01 11.41 -8.16
CA ASP A 109 -4.97 12.52 -8.17
C ASP A 109 -5.89 12.48 -9.40
N GLU A 110 -5.36 12.19 -10.59
CA GLU A 110 -6.15 12.02 -11.81
C GLU A 110 -7.08 10.81 -11.75
N ALA A 111 -6.61 9.72 -11.12
CA ALA A 111 -7.36 8.47 -11.01
C ALA A 111 -8.47 8.50 -9.97
N GLU A 112 -8.42 9.40 -8.98
CA GLU A 112 -9.42 9.54 -7.91
C GLU A 112 -10.84 9.68 -8.48
N SER A 113 -10.97 10.49 -9.55
CA SER A 113 -12.22 10.69 -10.29
C SER A 113 -12.83 9.40 -10.87
N ARG A 114 -12.06 8.31 -10.96
CA ARG A 114 -12.44 7.03 -11.60
C ARG A 114 -12.48 5.86 -10.62
N THR A 115 -12.17 6.07 -9.34
CA THR A 115 -11.89 4.99 -8.37
C THR A 115 -13.11 4.11 -8.07
N ASN A 116 -14.33 4.66 -8.17
CA ASN A 116 -15.58 3.89 -8.01
C ASN A 116 -15.77 2.75 -9.04
N ARG A 117 -14.98 2.71 -10.12
CA ARG A 117 -15.07 1.69 -11.18
C ARG A 117 -13.87 0.74 -11.25
N ARG A 118 -12.89 0.87 -10.35
CA ARG A 118 -11.67 0.04 -10.41
C ARG A 118 -11.88 -1.29 -9.67
N ARG A 119 -11.61 -2.39 -10.36
CA ARG A 119 -11.50 -3.72 -9.75
C ARG A 119 -10.22 -3.76 -8.91
N LEU A 120 -10.37 -3.54 -7.62
CA LEU A 120 -9.30 -3.60 -6.63
C LEU A 120 -9.12 -5.03 -6.12
N THR A 121 -7.89 -5.43 -5.84
CA THR A 121 -7.58 -6.79 -5.33
C THR A 121 -7.28 -6.72 -3.84
N PRO A 122 -7.98 -7.48 -2.98
CA PRO A 122 -7.64 -7.57 -1.56
C PRO A 122 -6.22 -8.11 -1.37
N ALA A 123 -5.46 -7.56 -0.43
CA ALA A 123 -4.09 -8.03 -0.17
C ALA A 123 -4.03 -9.42 0.50
N SER A 124 -5.17 -9.96 0.96
CA SER A 124 -5.28 -11.32 1.48
C SER A 124 -4.90 -12.38 0.43
N CYS A 125 -5.08 -12.11 -0.86
CA CYS A 125 -4.71 -13.03 -1.94
C CYS A 125 -3.19 -13.22 -2.11
N LEU A 126 -2.37 -12.46 -1.37
CA LEU A 126 -0.91 -12.65 -1.35
C LEU A 126 -0.48 -13.83 -0.47
N PHE A 127 -1.41 -14.44 0.28
CA PHE A 127 -1.18 -15.54 1.22
C PHE A 127 -2.00 -16.79 0.90
N GLU A 128 -2.62 -16.80 -0.28
CA GLU A 128 -3.33 -17.95 -0.87
C GLU A 128 -2.37 -18.82 -1.69
#